data_AF-A0A9W9A2B1-F1
#
_entry.id   AF-A0A9W9A2B1-F1
#
_cell.length_a   1.000
_cell.length_b   1.000
_cell.length_c   1.000
_cell.angle_alpha   90.00
_cell.angle_beta   90.00
_cell.angle_gamma   90.00
#
_symmetry.space_group_name_H-M   'P 1'
#
loop_
_entity.id
_entity.type
_entity.pdbx_description
1 polymer ?
#
loop_
_entity_poly.entity_id
_entity_poly.type
_entity_poly.pdbx_seq_one_letter_code
_entity_poly.pdbx_strand_id
1 'polypeptide(L)'
;MQNQNLDTIYSFLEGEKDGLNKAERVLIDAGLMSTKTLLCNHPRGHVCKLWRDCAKVAWDDKCDYFVLMGDDVKLKDEGWMRDVHAEFSRLAKTQPGIPFGFGCVAFTDITFPGMPTFPVVHRTHLDIFNGEIILSVFINQDGDPFLYQLYRRWGCSTMIGNKISNEVGGESAARYEKKHTHDWTFGTLSSAVTTVEHWLQTRAELNGFSIPQKFLTLDVVIPCYRVDLGILDTILQLLTSDFCTTMFIIIVDDPNSPNIATLNQRHAHRPDARIRVNSVNSGASYSRNRRMEESAADWVYFLDDDIIPSPDLLLQAERIIRSNLNAVGFVGNTFFPPANTIFTAALHLSGVIFFWNIASKIPTDIHWGVTANIIARRNV
;
A
#
# COMPACT_ATOMS: atom_id res chain seq x y z
N MET A 1 -36.60 22.40 -3.49
CA MET A 1 -36.28 22.45 -2.04
C MET A 1 -34.77 22.26 -1.84
N GLN A 2 -33.93 23.16 -2.36
CA GLN A 2 -32.46 23.00 -2.37
C GLN A 2 -31.69 24.23 -1.83
N ASN A 3 -32.38 25.27 -1.36
CA ASN A 3 -31.74 26.52 -0.90
C ASN A 3 -31.79 26.77 0.62
N GLN A 4 -32.37 25.87 1.43
CA GLN A 4 -32.48 26.08 2.90
C GLN A 4 -31.35 25.44 3.71
N ASN A 5 -30.35 24.81 3.08
CA ASN A 5 -29.32 24.03 3.78
C ASN A 5 -27.89 24.55 3.61
N LEU A 6 -27.69 25.63 2.85
CA LEU A 6 -26.37 26.28 2.72
C LEU A 6 -26.15 27.29 3.86
N ASP A 7 -27.16 28.10 4.19
CA ASP A 7 -27.08 29.10 5.27
C ASP A 7 -26.78 28.50 6.65
N THR A 8 -27.22 27.27 6.92
CA THR A 8 -26.94 26.54 8.17
C THR A 8 -25.50 26.05 8.28
N ILE A 9 -24.84 25.70 7.17
CA ILE A 9 -23.45 25.22 7.17
C ILE A 9 -22.47 26.39 7.35
N TYR A 10 -22.74 27.54 6.70
CA TYR A 10 -21.96 28.76 6.93
C TYR A 10 -22.01 29.18 8.42
N SER A 11 -23.17 29.01 9.08
CA SER A 11 -23.31 29.30 10.52
C SER A 11 -22.54 28.39 11.48
N PHE A 12 -21.93 27.29 11.01
CA PHE A 12 -21.17 26.35 11.84
C PHE A 12 -19.68 26.68 11.90
N LEU A 13 -19.14 27.25 10.81
CA LEU A 13 -17.72 27.60 10.68
C LEU A 13 -17.46 29.12 10.72
N GLU A 14 -18.50 29.94 10.64
CA GLU A 14 -18.43 31.38 10.92
C GLU A 14 -18.34 31.63 12.44
N GLY A 15 -17.38 32.45 12.86
CA GLY A 15 -17.13 32.73 14.27
C GLY A 15 -18.29 33.46 14.94
N GLU A 16 -18.57 33.11 16.20
CA GLU A 16 -19.51 33.83 17.06
C GLU A 16 -18.84 35.09 17.67
N LYS A 17 -19.58 35.84 18.50
CA LYS A 17 -19.11 37.12 19.08
C LYS A 17 -17.84 37.01 19.95
N ASP A 18 -17.46 35.79 20.34
CA ASP A 18 -16.27 35.44 21.12
C ASP A 18 -15.05 35.07 20.23
N GLY A 19 -15.24 35.01 18.91
CA GLY A 19 -14.18 34.68 17.95
C GLY A 19 -13.99 33.19 17.66
N LEU A 20 -14.74 32.30 18.34
CA LEU A 20 -14.71 30.85 18.09
C LEU A 20 -15.93 30.44 17.26
N ASN A 21 -15.76 29.49 16.35
CA ASN A 21 -16.90 28.87 15.67
C ASN A 21 -17.40 27.62 16.42
N LYS A 22 -18.56 27.10 16.03
CA LYS A 22 -19.20 25.96 16.71
C LYS A 22 -18.36 24.68 16.63
N ALA A 23 -17.64 24.47 15.52
CA ALA A 23 -16.76 23.31 15.36
C ALA A 23 -15.61 23.37 16.37
N GLU A 24 -14.95 24.52 16.48
CA GLU A 24 -13.86 24.75 17.44
C GLU A 24 -14.34 24.50 18.87
N ARG A 25 -15.56 24.97 19.21
CA ARG A 25 -16.14 24.77 20.53
C ARG A 25 -16.40 23.30 20.85
N VAL A 26 -16.95 22.52 19.91
CA VAL A 26 -17.13 21.07 20.08
C VAL A 26 -15.79 20.37 20.36
N LEU A 27 -14.74 20.74 19.62
CA LEU A 27 -13.41 20.15 19.78
C LEU A 27 -12.78 20.53 21.14
N ILE A 28 -12.90 21.81 21.55
CA ILE A 28 -12.41 22.29 22.85
C ILE A 28 -13.15 21.62 24.00
N ASP A 29 -14.47 21.51 23.93
CA ASP A 29 -15.29 20.82 24.95
C ASP A 29 -14.94 19.33 25.05
N ALA A 30 -14.49 18.73 23.95
CA ALA A 30 -13.95 17.37 23.91
C ALA A 30 -12.50 17.24 24.40
N GLY A 31 -11.87 18.35 24.83
CA GLY A 31 -10.53 18.39 25.40
C GLY A 31 -9.40 18.72 24.42
N LEU A 32 -9.71 19.15 23.18
CA LEU A 32 -8.70 19.61 22.22
C LEU A 32 -8.36 21.08 22.48
N MET A 33 -7.21 21.30 23.10
CA MET A 33 -6.81 22.60 23.64
C MET A 33 -6.45 23.67 22.59
N SER A 34 -6.10 23.24 21.37
CA SER A 34 -5.70 24.14 20.28
C SER A 34 -6.40 23.73 19.01
N THR A 35 -7.25 24.63 18.50
CA THR A 35 -8.04 24.43 17.30
C THR A 35 -7.91 25.68 16.43
N LYS A 36 -7.90 25.48 15.11
CA LYS A 36 -7.81 26.56 14.13
C LYS A 36 -8.60 26.17 12.91
N THR A 37 -9.53 27.03 12.51
CA THR A 37 -10.35 26.81 11.32
C THR A 37 -9.78 27.58 10.13
N LEU A 38 -9.60 26.88 9.02
CA LEU A 38 -9.19 27.49 7.75
C LEU A 38 -10.39 27.55 6.81
N LEU A 39 -10.77 28.75 6.40
CA LEU A 39 -11.75 28.94 5.34
C LEU A 39 -11.08 28.68 3.99
N CYS A 40 -11.67 27.82 3.17
CA CYS A 40 -11.17 27.50 1.84
C CYS A 40 -12.27 27.66 0.79
N ASN A 41 -11.85 27.94 -0.44
CA ASN A 41 -12.73 28.05 -1.60
C ASN A 41 -12.55 26.88 -2.57
N HIS A 42 -12.05 25.74 -2.09
CA HIS A 42 -11.83 24.58 -2.93
C HIS A 42 -13.16 23.96 -3.35
N PRO A 43 -13.27 23.42 -4.57
CA PRO A 43 -14.47 22.71 -4.97
C PRO A 43 -14.72 21.49 -4.08
N ARG A 44 -16.00 21.13 -3.91
CA ARG A 44 -16.40 19.92 -3.17
C ARG A 44 -15.61 18.70 -3.65
N GLY A 45 -15.16 17.88 -2.70
CA GLY A 45 -14.42 16.65 -2.99
C GLY A 45 -12.95 16.85 -3.33
N HIS A 46 -12.28 17.89 -2.82
CA HIS A 46 -10.81 18.09 -2.93
C HIS A 46 -10.13 17.88 -1.58
N VAL A 47 -10.33 16.70 -0.96
CA VAL A 47 -9.87 16.41 0.40
C VAL A 47 -8.35 16.48 0.54
N CYS A 48 -7.58 16.00 -0.44
CA CYS A 48 -6.12 16.10 -0.39
C CYS A 48 -5.64 17.56 -0.38
N LYS A 49 -6.40 18.47 -0.99
CA LYS A 49 -6.09 19.90 -0.97
C LYS A 49 -6.40 20.53 0.39
N LEU A 50 -7.52 20.16 1.01
CA LEU A 50 -7.82 20.54 2.39
C LEU A 50 -6.71 20.07 3.34
N TRP A 51 -6.27 18.83 3.16
CA TRP A 51 -5.21 18.26 3.97
C TRP A 51 -3.88 19.02 3.81
N ARG A 52 -3.48 19.34 2.57
CA ARG A 52 -2.30 20.17 2.30
C ARG A 52 -2.37 21.51 3.02
N ASP A 53 -3.48 22.23 2.92
CA ASP A 53 -3.63 23.55 3.53
C ASP A 53 -3.53 23.48 5.07
N CYS A 54 -4.26 22.56 5.69
CA CYS A 54 -4.20 22.36 7.14
C CYS A 54 -2.81 21.92 7.61
N ALA A 55 -2.19 20.98 6.90
CA ALA A 55 -0.85 20.48 7.23
C ALA A 55 0.21 21.57 7.09
N LYS A 56 0.11 22.44 6.06
CA LYS A 56 1.05 23.54 5.88
C LYS A 56 1.01 24.52 7.06
N VAL A 57 -0.21 24.88 7.50
CA VAL A 57 -0.38 25.76 8.66
C VAL A 57 0.16 25.12 9.93
N ALA A 58 -0.17 23.85 10.19
CA ALA A 58 0.36 23.12 11.36
C ALA A 58 1.91 22.99 11.32
N TRP A 59 2.50 22.84 10.13
CA TRP A 59 3.94 22.79 9.96
C TRP A 59 4.62 24.14 10.24
N ASP A 60 4.00 25.24 9.81
CA ASP A 60 4.46 26.59 10.15
C ASP A 60 4.37 26.86 11.66
N ASP A 61 3.29 26.36 12.29
CA ASP A 61 3.02 26.44 13.74
C ASP A 61 3.85 25.45 14.58
N LYS A 62 4.87 24.82 13.99
CA LYS A 62 5.82 23.95 14.70
C LYS A 62 5.23 22.63 15.22
N CYS A 63 4.11 22.14 14.67
CA CYS A 63 3.60 20.79 14.97
C CYS A 63 4.48 19.67 14.37
N ASP A 64 4.56 18.53 15.07
CA ASP A 64 5.43 17.41 14.70
C ASP A 64 4.69 16.22 14.08
N TYR A 65 3.38 16.06 14.32
CA TYR A 65 2.61 14.93 13.80
C TYR A 65 1.44 15.41 12.96
N PHE A 66 1.22 14.74 11.83
CA PHE A 66 0.20 15.10 10.87
C PHE A 66 -0.61 13.87 10.51
N VAL A 67 -1.92 13.98 10.69
CA VAL A 67 -2.89 12.96 10.29
C VAL A 67 -4.14 13.66 9.79
N LEU A 68 -4.70 13.18 8.67
CA LEU A 68 -6.01 13.61 8.21
C LEU A 68 -7.05 12.80 8.97
N MET A 69 -8.01 13.46 9.61
CA MET A 69 -9.17 12.80 10.20
C MET A 69 -10.43 13.36 9.55
N GLY A 70 -11.21 12.48 8.91
CA GLY A 70 -12.53 12.82 8.40
C GLY A 70 -13.53 13.04 9.53
N ASP A 71 -14.59 13.79 9.24
CA ASP A 71 -15.73 14.02 10.14
C ASP A 71 -16.59 12.76 10.38
N ASP A 72 -16.32 11.68 9.64
CA ASP A 72 -16.92 10.35 9.72
C ASP A 72 -16.01 9.29 10.36
N VAL A 73 -14.84 9.70 10.85
CA VAL A 73 -13.88 8.80 11.50
C VAL A 73 -14.23 8.64 12.97
N LYS A 74 -14.30 7.39 13.42
CA LYS A 74 -14.42 7.04 14.85
C LYS A 74 -13.19 6.29 15.31
N LEU A 75 -12.41 6.92 16.18
CA LEU A 75 -11.33 6.28 16.92
C LEU A 75 -11.94 5.31 17.94
N LYS A 76 -11.48 4.05 17.96
CA LYS A 76 -12.03 3.02 18.86
C LYS A 76 -11.19 2.81 20.11
N ASP A 77 -9.89 3.05 20.00
CA ASP A 77 -8.92 2.79 21.07
C ASP A 77 -8.25 4.09 21.53
N GLU A 78 -8.07 4.23 22.85
CA GLU A 78 -7.27 5.30 23.45
C GLU A 78 -5.77 5.07 23.21
N GLY A 79 -4.94 6.09 23.44
CA GLY A 79 -3.49 5.93 23.49
C GLY A 79 -2.80 5.91 22.14
N TRP A 80 -3.55 5.93 21.04
CA TRP A 80 -3.02 5.87 19.67
C TRP A 80 -1.91 6.90 19.40
N MET A 81 -1.97 8.12 19.96
CA MET A 81 -0.91 9.12 19.80
C MET A 81 0.41 8.66 20.42
N ARG A 82 0.34 8.04 21.63
CA ARG A 82 1.52 7.48 22.31
C ARG A 82 2.07 6.30 21.53
N ASP A 83 1.18 5.45 21.01
CA ASP A 83 1.56 4.26 20.25
C ASP A 83 2.20 4.63 18.91
N VAL A 84 1.69 5.65 18.22
CA VAL A 84 2.33 6.23 17.01
C VAL A 84 3.71 6.77 17.32
N HIS A 85 3.87 7.56 18.39
CA HIS A 85 5.18 8.10 18.79
C HIS A 85 6.17 6.99 19.13
N ALA A 86 5.72 5.97 19.87
CA ALA A 86 6.51 4.80 20.21
C ALA A 86 6.93 4.03 18.96
N GLU A 87 6.06 3.93 17.95
CA GLU A 87 6.35 3.25 16.71
C GLU A 87 7.39 3.99 15.86
N PHE A 88 7.32 5.32 15.74
CA PHE A 88 8.40 6.10 15.12
C PHE A 88 9.72 5.97 15.87
N SER A 89 9.67 5.88 17.21
CA SER A 89 10.85 5.62 18.03
C SER A 89 11.43 4.22 17.77
N ARG A 90 10.56 3.22 17.58
CA ARG A 90 10.94 1.84 17.26
C ARG A 90 11.62 1.79 15.90
N LEU A 91 11.01 2.36 14.85
CA LEU A 91 11.55 2.39 13.49
C LEU A 91 12.96 2.98 13.45
N ALA A 92 13.18 4.12 14.09
CA ALA A 92 14.50 4.78 14.16
C ALA A 92 15.56 3.96 14.92
N LYS A 93 15.16 3.09 15.86
CA LYS A 93 16.07 2.18 16.58
C LYS A 93 16.37 0.91 15.81
N THR A 94 15.38 0.39 15.08
CA THR A 94 15.50 -0.91 14.39
C THR A 94 16.10 -0.81 12.99
N GLN A 95 15.99 0.35 12.34
CA GLN A 95 16.48 0.56 10.98
C GLN A 95 17.76 1.40 10.96
N PRO A 96 18.90 0.86 10.51
CA PRO A 96 20.18 1.60 10.49
C PRO A 96 20.11 2.89 9.66
N GLY A 97 20.55 4.00 10.27
CA GLY A 97 20.65 5.32 9.62
C GLY A 97 19.32 6.08 9.49
N ILE A 98 18.18 5.46 9.82
CA ILE A 98 16.86 6.10 9.76
C ILE A 98 16.68 7.08 10.94
N PRO A 99 16.38 8.37 10.69
CA PRO A 99 16.12 9.31 11.77
C PRO A 99 14.76 9.10 12.41
N PHE A 100 14.61 9.58 13.65
CA PHE A 100 13.32 9.68 14.31
C PHE A 100 12.31 10.46 13.44
N GLY A 101 11.08 9.95 13.39
CA GLY A 101 9.99 10.54 12.60
C GLY A 101 10.02 10.19 11.10
N PHE A 102 11.05 9.50 10.60
CA PHE A 102 11.04 9.05 9.21
C PHE A 102 10.14 7.83 9.04
N GLY A 103 9.08 7.96 8.23
CA GLY A 103 8.17 6.86 7.96
C GLY A 103 6.71 7.27 7.89
N CYS A 104 5.86 6.25 7.88
CA CYS A 104 4.41 6.32 7.83
C CYS A 104 3.82 5.27 8.78
N VAL A 105 2.98 5.70 9.71
CA VAL A 105 2.31 4.83 10.69
C VAL A 105 0.80 4.89 10.43
N ALA A 106 0.22 3.81 9.92
CA ALA A 106 -1.21 3.76 9.57
C ALA A 106 -2.05 3.06 10.64
N PHE A 107 -3.34 3.40 10.72
CA PHE A 107 -4.28 2.74 11.63
C PHE A 107 -4.76 1.40 11.08
N THR A 108 -5.26 0.55 11.98
CA THR A 108 -6.03 -0.64 11.59
C THR A 108 -7.50 -0.26 11.41
N ASP A 109 -7.96 -0.11 10.18
CA ASP A 109 -9.36 0.18 9.88
C ASP A 109 -10.21 -1.08 9.84
N ILE A 110 -11.19 -1.16 10.74
CA ILE A 110 -12.08 -2.32 10.83
C ILE A 110 -13.12 -2.34 9.70
N THR A 111 -13.37 -1.21 9.04
CA THR A 111 -14.19 -1.12 7.84
C THR A 111 -13.43 -1.61 6.60
N PHE A 112 -12.10 -1.44 6.57
CA PHE A 112 -11.20 -1.91 5.50
C PHE A 112 -10.02 -2.74 6.04
N PRO A 113 -10.26 -3.98 6.50
CA PRO A 113 -9.21 -4.82 7.05
C PRO A 113 -8.01 -4.96 6.10
N GLY A 114 -6.81 -4.85 6.66
CA GLY A 114 -5.53 -4.97 5.94
C GLY A 114 -5.14 -3.75 5.09
N MET A 115 -6.04 -2.79 4.88
CA MET A 115 -5.70 -1.54 4.21
C MET A 115 -5.06 -0.56 5.22
N PRO A 116 -3.83 -0.07 5.00
CA PRO A 116 -3.25 1.01 5.78
C PRO A 116 -3.93 2.35 5.47
N THR A 117 -4.90 2.74 6.30
CA THR A 117 -5.63 4.00 6.16
C THR A 117 -5.24 5.02 7.23
N PHE A 118 -5.53 6.28 6.94
CA PHE A 118 -5.29 7.43 7.82
C PHE A 118 -3.84 7.49 8.33
N PRO A 119 -2.84 7.47 7.44
CA PRO A 119 -1.45 7.45 7.85
C PRO A 119 -1.08 8.69 8.66
N VAL A 120 -0.37 8.46 9.75
CA VAL A 120 0.31 9.50 10.52
C VAL A 120 1.74 9.62 9.99
N VAL A 121 2.13 10.84 9.65
CA VAL A 121 3.51 11.19 9.29
C VAL A 121 4.05 12.21 10.27
N HIS A 122 5.36 12.19 10.50
CA HIS A 122 6.04 13.19 11.30
C HIS A 122 6.39 14.43 10.45
N ARG A 123 6.74 15.55 11.09
CA ARG A 123 7.33 16.75 10.48
C ARG A 123 8.46 16.43 9.51
N THR A 124 9.24 15.38 9.79
CA THR A 124 10.32 14.91 8.91
C THR A 124 9.84 14.72 7.47
N HIS A 125 8.62 14.21 7.27
CA HIS A 125 8.03 14.09 5.93
C HIS A 125 7.86 15.46 5.27
N LEU A 126 7.26 16.41 5.97
CA LEU A 126 7.05 17.76 5.43
C LEU A 126 8.39 18.48 5.19
N ASP A 127 9.40 18.26 6.03
CA ASP A 127 10.73 18.81 5.80
C ASP A 127 11.38 18.24 4.52
N ILE A 128 11.16 16.96 4.22
CA ILE A 128 11.60 16.33 2.95
C ILE A 128 10.90 16.96 1.75
N PHE A 129 9.60 17.24 1.86
CA PHE A 129 8.75 17.72 0.76
C PHE A 129 8.41 19.23 0.86
N ASN A 130 9.23 20.01 1.58
CA ASN A 130 9.10 21.46 1.72
C ASN A 130 7.68 21.94 2.12
N GLY A 131 7.09 21.29 3.11
CA GLY A 131 5.77 21.59 3.67
C GLY A 131 4.60 20.89 2.98
N GLU A 132 4.84 20.11 1.93
CA GLU A 132 3.79 19.37 1.22
C GLU A 132 3.60 17.97 1.79
N ILE A 133 2.44 17.70 2.42
CA ILE A 133 2.12 16.39 3.02
C ILE A 133 1.72 15.33 1.99
N ILE A 134 1.14 15.76 0.87
CA ILE A 134 0.68 14.91 -0.24
C ILE A 134 0.80 15.75 -1.50
N LEU A 135 1.40 15.19 -2.54
CA LEU A 135 1.65 15.88 -3.81
C LEU A 135 0.38 16.44 -4.45
N SER A 136 0.50 17.60 -5.11
CA SER A 136 -0.62 18.34 -5.70
C SER A 136 -1.46 17.58 -6.72
N VAL A 137 -0.89 16.51 -7.30
CA VAL A 137 -1.56 15.63 -8.26
C VAL A 137 -2.75 14.87 -7.64
N PHE A 138 -2.70 14.60 -6.33
CA PHE A 138 -3.77 13.91 -5.61
C PHE A 138 -4.91 14.88 -5.27
N ILE A 139 -6.13 14.48 -5.61
CA ILE A 139 -7.35 15.27 -5.43
C ILE A 139 -8.13 14.82 -4.19
N ASN A 140 -8.55 13.55 -4.15
CA ASN A 140 -9.37 13.02 -3.04
C ASN A 140 -9.24 11.52 -2.79
N GLN A 141 -8.35 10.84 -3.50
CA GLN A 141 -8.02 9.43 -3.31
C GLN A 141 -6.51 9.26 -3.38
N ASP A 142 -6.06 8.05 -3.04
CA ASP A 142 -4.69 7.55 -3.21
C ASP A 142 -3.58 8.21 -2.37
N GLY A 143 -3.89 9.23 -1.56
CA GLY A 143 -2.91 9.83 -0.64
C GLY A 143 -2.38 8.85 0.41
N ASP A 144 -3.28 8.12 1.05
CA ASP A 144 -2.95 7.10 2.06
C ASP A 144 -2.04 5.99 1.51
N PRO A 145 -2.42 5.28 0.42
CA PRO A 145 -1.55 4.27 -0.16
C PRO A 145 -0.27 4.89 -0.71
N PHE A 146 -0.26 6.12 -1.22
CA PHE A 146 0.97 6.78 -1.67
C PHE A 146 2.01 6.89 -0.55
N LEU A 147 1.63 7.43 0.61
CA LEU A 147 2.56 7.56 1.75
C LEU A 147 3.06 6.21 2.22
N TYR A 148 2.17 5.22 2.31
CA TYR A 148 2.53 3.88 2.73
C TYR A 148 3.50 3.21 1.74
N GLN A 149 3.27 3.35 0.43
CA GLN A 149 4.12 2.78 -0.62
C GLN A 149 5.45 3.53 -0.76
N LEU A 150 5.50 4.81 -0.40
CA LEU A 150 6.75 5.58 -0.36
C LEU A 150 7.68 5.02 0.72
N TYR A 151 7.23 4.96 1.97
CA TYR A 151 8.10 4.62 3.11
C TYR A 151 8.37 3.12 3.29
N ARG A 152 7.59 2.22 2.66
CA ARG A 152 7.90 0.77 2.68
C ARG A 152 9.25 0.46 2.05
N ARG A 153 9.72 1.32 1.14
CA ARG A 153 11.04 1.23 0.48
C ARG A 153 12.22 1.41 1.43
N TRP A 154 11.97 1.75 2.70
CA TRP A 154 12.98 1.75 3.76
C TRP A 154 12.54 0.94 4.98
N GLY A 155 11.55 0.06 4.82
CA GLY A 155 10.96 -0.67 5.95
C GLY A 155 10.30 0.22 7.01
N CYS A 156 9.89 1.44 6.61
CA CYS A 156 9.39 2.48 7.51
C CYS A 156 7.90 2.78 7.30
N SER A 157 7.15 1.82 6.77
CA SER A 157 5.68 1.82 6.72
C SER A 157 5.16 0.70 7.58
N THR A 158 4.27 1.02 8.52
CA THR A 158 3.80 0.09 9.55
C THR A 158 2.34 0.36 9.90
N MET A 159 1.67 -0.62 10.48
CA MET A 159 0.31 -0.49 10.99
C MET A 159 0.32 -0.66 12.51
N ILE A 160 -0.40 0.20 13.23
CA ILE A 160 -0.60 0.05 14.67
C ILE A 160 -1.87 -0.75 14.96
N GLY A 161 -1.90 -1.39 16.13
CA GLY A 161 -3.05 -2.19 16.58
C GLY A 161 -4.29 -1.37 16.91
N ASN A 162 -4.16 -0.05 17.13
CA ASN A 162 -5.28 0.84 17.44
C ASN A 162 -6.25 0.89 16.26
N LYS A 163 -7.51 0.66 16.57
CA LYS A 163 -8.59 0.52 15.61
C LYS A 163 -9.31 1.83 15.36
N ILE A 164 -9.72 1.98 14.13
CA ILE A 164 -10.62 3.04 13.69
C ILE A 164 -11.73 2.44 12.85
N SER A 165 -12.82 3.18 12.66
CA SER A 165 -13.81 2.89 11.65
C SER A 165 -14.14 4.15 10.87
N ASN A 166 -14.21 4.03 9.55
CA ASN A 166 -14.78 5.05 8.69
C ASN A 166 -16.21 4.66 8.27
N GLU A 167 -17.20 5.53 8.53
CA GLU A 167 -18.61 5.25 8.23
C GLU A 167 -19.01 5.61 6.78
N VAL A 168 -18.34 6.59 6.15
CA VAL A 168 -18.73 7.12 4.83
C VAL A 168 -17.50 7.28 3.92
N GLY A 169 -17.57 6.85 2.66
CA GLY A 169 -16.49 7.08 1.69
C GLY A 169 -15.43 5.99 1.59
N GLY A 170 -15.63 4.87 2.29
CA GLY A 170 -14.98 3.59 2.02
C GLY A 170 -15.47 2.92 0.72
N GLU A 171 -15.65 1.59 0.67
CA GLU A 171 -16.33 0.86 -0.41
C GLU A 171 -17.80 1.27 -0.62
N SER A 172 -18.40 1.99 0.32
CA SER A 172 -19.77 2.53 0.21
C SER A 172 -19.84 3.80 -0.67
N ALA A 173 -21.07 4.22 -0.98
CA ALA A 173 -21.32 5.42 -1.78
C ALA A 173 -20.67 6.66 -1.13
N ALA A 174 -19.69 7.25 -1.82
CA ALA A 174 -18.96 8.42 -1.33
C ALA A 174 -19.81 9.70 -1.45
N ARG A 175 -19.48 10.71 -0.62
CA ARG A 175 -20.14 12.03 -0.62
C ARG A 175 -19.84 12.88 -1.87
N TYR A 176 -18.93 12.41 -2.71
CA TYR A 176 -18.47 13.04 -3.95
C TYR A 176 -17.86 11.97 -4.87
N GLU A 177 -17.66 12.32 -6.13
CA GLU A 177 -17.00 11.45 -7.10
C GLU A 177 -15.54 11.16 -6.68
N LYS A 178 -15.20 9.88 -6.57
CA LYS A 178 -13.83 9.42 -6.30
C LYS A 178 -12.96 9.68 -7.53
N LYS A 179 -11.91 10.47 -7.36
CA LYS A 179 -10.95 10.81 -8.41
C LYS A 179 -9.61 10.18 -8.07
N HIS A 180 -9.41 8.98 -8.60
CA HIS A 180 -8.14 8.29 -8.53
C HIS A 180 -7.11 8.99 -9.43
N THR A 181 -5.88 9.08 -8.96
CA THR A 181 -4.80 9.66 -9.75
C THR A 181 -4.26 8.59 -10.69
N HIS A 182 -4.36 8.81 -11.99
CA HIS A 182 -3.83 7.85 -12.96
C HIS A 182 -2.31 7.70 -12.82
N ASP A 183 -1.81 6.47 -12.85
CA ASP A 183 -0.38 6.11 -12.86
C ASP A 183 0.51 6.73 -11.77
N TRP A 184 -0.06 7.13 -10.61
CA TRP A 184 0.76 7.70 -9.54
C TRP A 184 1.85 6.74 -9.04
N THR A 185 1.63 5.42 -9.18
CA THR A 185 2.58 4.36 -8.80
C THR A 185 3.83 4.30 -9.69
N PHE A 186 3.87 5.08 -10.77
CA PHE A 186 5.00 5.20 -11.70
C PHE A 186 5.80 6.49 -11.46
N GLY A 187 5.61 7.51 -12.30
CA GLY A 187 6.43 8.73 -12.31
C GLY A 187 6.33 9.53 -11.01
N THR A 188 5.12 9.69 -10.48
CA THR A 188 4.87 10.43 -9.24
C THR A 188 5.59 9.78 -8.05
N LEU A 189 5.38 8.47 -7.84
CA LEU A 189 6.04 7.73 -6.77
C LEU A 189 7.56 7.68 -6.95
N SER A 190 8.03 7.44 -8.17
CA SER A 190 9.47 7.40 -8.47
C SER A 190 10.15 8.72 -8.15
N SER A 191 9.53 9.84 -8.53
CA SER A 191 10.04 11.19 -8.22
C SER A 191 10.09 11.44 -6.71
N ALA A 192 9.03 11.05 -5.98
CA ALA A 192 9.00 11.16 -4.53
C ALA A 192 10.07 10.30 -3.84
N VAL A 193 10.32 9.09 -4.33
CA VAL A 193 11.39 8.21 -3.86
C VAL A 193 12.75 8.88 -4.06
N THR A 194 13.01 9.45 -5.23
CA THR A 194 14.26 10.19 -5.51
C THR A 194 14.44 11.39 -4.58
N THR A 195 13.39 12.15 -4.29
CA THR A 195 13.43 13.26 -3.31
C THR A 195 13.85 12.75 -1.92
N VAL A 196 13.27 11.65 -1.47
CA VAL A 196 13.62 11.04 -0.17
C VAL A 196 15.06 10.52 -0.16
N GLU A 197 15.50 9.85 -1.23
CA GLU A 197 16.89 9.37 -1.37
C GLU A 197 17.90 10.53 -1.27
N HIS A 198 17.65 11.62 -1.99
CA HIS A 198 18.49 12.80 -1.97
C HIS A 198 18.56 13.46 -0.59
N TRP A 199 17.42 13.55 0.10
CA TRP A 199 17.36 14.09 1.46
C TRP A 199 18.14 13.21 2.45
N LEU A 200 17.97 11.88 2.38
CA LEU A 200 18.71 10.92 3.21
C LEU A 200 20.22 11.01 2.96
N GLN A 201 20.64 11.13 1.69
CA GLN A 201 22.03 11.28 1.32
C GLN A 201 22.62 12.57 1.89
N THR A 202 21.97 13.71 1.67
CA THR A 202 22.42 15.03 2.17
C THR A 202 22.55 15.00 3.70
N ARG A 203 21.56 14.43 4.38
CA ARG A 203 21.58 14.27 5.84
C ARG A 203 22.74 13.39 6.31
N ALA A 204 22.97 12.26 5.64
CA ALA A 204 24.04 11.34 5.97
C ALA A 204 25.42 12.02 5.84
N GLU A 205 25.64 12.76 4.76
CA GLU A 205 26.87 13.52 4.49
C GLU A 205 27.11 14.61 5.56
N LEU A 206 26.08 15.39 5.91
CA LEU A 206 26.20 16.47 6.89
C LEU A 206 26.47 15.99 8.33
N ASN A 207 26.00 14.80 8.69
CA ASN A 207 26.05 14.30 10.07
C ASN A 207 27.02 13.13 10.27
N GLY A 208 27.71 12.68 9.21
CA GLY A 208 28.61 11.52 9.27
C GLY A 208 27.89 10.19 9.53
N PHE A 209 26.62 10.06 9.12
CA PHE A 209 25.85 8.82 9.25
C PHE A 209 25.97 7.96 7.98
N SER A 210 25.68 6.66 8.11
CA SER A 210 25.51 5.80 6.93
C SER A 210 24.19 6.11 6.22
N ILE A 211 24.19 6.09 4.89
CA ILE A 211 22.98 6.22 4.08
C ILE A 211 22.12 4.97 4.31
N PRO A 212 20.83 5.11 4.69
CA PRO A 212 19.94 3.96 4.85
C PRO A 212 19.78 3.18 3.55
N GLN A 213 19.88 1.86 3.63
CA GLN A 213 19.69 0.98 2.47
C GLN A 213 18.22 0.97 2.05
N LYS A 214 17.97 1.19 0.75
CA LYS A 214 16.64 1.01 0.15
C LYS A 214 16.31 -0.48 0.03
N PHE A 215 15.09 -0.82 0.43
CA PHE A 215 14.53 -2.15 0.35
C PHE A 215 14.08 -2.44 -1.08
N LEU A 216 14.20 -3.71 -1.49
CA LEU A 216 13.55 -4.19 -2.70
C LEU A 216 12.04 -4.24 -2.45
N THR A 217 11.24 -3.73 -3.37
CA THR A 217 9.78 -3.90 -3.33
C THR A 217 9.37 -4.94 -4.37
N LEU A 218 8.70 -6.00 -3.92
CA LEU A 218 8.25 -7.11 -4.75
C LEU A 218 6.80 -7.46 -4.43
N ASP A 219 5.86 -7.26 -5.33
CA ASP A 219 4.47 -7.69 -5.08
C ASP A 219 4.21 -9.05 -5.74
N VAL A 220 3.61 -9.99 -5.01
CA VAL A 220 3.25 -11.32 -5.52
C VAL A 220 1.79 -11.28 -5.97
N VAL A 221 1.56 -11.55 -7.25
CA VAL A 221 0.27 -11.46 -7.93
C VAL A 221 -0.29 -12.85 -8.18
N ILE A 222 -1.47 -13.13 -7.63
CA ILE A 222 -2.06 -14.49 -7.61
C ILE A 222 -3.45 -14.51 -8.27
N PRO A 223 -3.57 -14.87 -9.58
CA PRO A 223 -4.84 -15.25 -10.22
C PRO A 223 -5.43 -16.46 -9.53
N CYS A 224 -6.54 -16.24 -8.82
CA CYS A 224 -7.17 -17.28 -8.04
C CYS A 224 -8.57 -17.59 -8.55
N TYR A 225 -8.76 -18.76 -9.12
CA TYR A 225 -10.07 -19.26 -9.51
C TYR A 225 -10.58 -20.28 -8.50
N ARG A 226 -9.71 -21.18 -8.04
CA ARG A 226 -10.09 -22.35 -7.24
C ARG A 226 -10.30 -22.02 -5.77
N VAL A 227 -9.58 -21.01 -5.28
CA VAL A 227 -9.54 -20.64 -3.85
C VAL A 227 -9.16 -21.86 -2.99
N ASP A 228 -8.09 -22.55 -3.41
CA ASP A 228 -7.50 -23.63 -2.62
C ASP A 228 -6.78 -23.01 -1.42
N LEU A 229 -7.41 -23.12 -0.25
CA LEU A 229 -6.89 -22.53 0.98
C LEU A 229 -5.51 -23.08 1.36
N GLY A 230 -5.21 -24.35 1.08
CA GLY A 230 -3.92 -24.96 1.45
C GLY A 230 -2.77 -24.40 0.63
N ILE A 231 -2.98 -24.23 -0.68
CA ILE A 231 -1.98 -23.63 -1.57
C ILE A 231 -1.82 -22.15 -1.25
N LEU A 232 -2.92 -21.41 -1.08
CA LEU A 232 -2.88 -19.99 -0.74
C LEU A 232 -2.19 -19.76 0.61
N ASP A 233 -2.48 -20.58 1.63
CA ASP A 233 -1.80 -20.53 2.93
C ASP A 233 -0.28 -20.72 2.77
N THR A 234 0.15 -21.62 1.88
CA THR A 234 1.57 -21.87 1.59
C THR A 234 2.22 -20.67 0.90
N ILE A 235 1.55 -20.09 -0.11
CA ILE A 235 2.06 -18.92 -0.83
C ILE A 235 2.19 -17.70 0.11
N LEU A 236 1.19 -17.46 0.96
CA LEU A 236 1.15 -16.33 1.91
C LEU A 236 2.12 -16.47 3.10
N GLN A 237 2.78 -17.63 3.23
CA GLN A 237 3.83 -17.89 4.22
C GLN A 237 5.25 -17.74 3.65
N LEU A 238 5.40 -17.46 2.35
CA LEU A 238 6.71 -17.24 1.75
C LEU A 238 7.41 -16.05 2.40
N LEU A 239 8.68 -16.25 2.75
CA LEU A 239 9.49 -15.26 3.46
C LEU A 239 10.45 -14.55 2.52
N THR A 240 10.73 -13.28 2.82
CA THR A 240 11.77 -12.48 2.18
C THR A 240 12.90 -12.16 3.15
N SER A 241 13.99 -11.55 2.68
CA SER A 241 15.01 -11.01 3.58
C SER A 241 14.52 -9.73 4.26
N ASP A 242 15.25 -9.29 5.29
CA ASP A 242 14.99 -8.04 6.01
C ASP A 242 15.09 -6.78 5.15
N PHE A 243 15.62 -6.88 3.92
CA PHE A 243 15.75 -5.75 2.98
C PHE A 243 14.80 -5.87 1.79
N CYS A 244 13.77 -6.70 1.88
CA CYS A 244 12.76 -6.86 0.85
C CYS A 244 11.36 -6.83 1.47
N THR A 245 10.47 -6.03 0.90
CA THR A 245 9.07 -5.90 1.33
C THR A 245 8.15 -6.45 0.26
N THR A 246 7.26 -7.34 0.68
CA THR A 246 6.31 -8.01 -0.20
C THR A 246 4.87 -7.67 0.13
N MET A 247 4.04 -7.56 -0.91
CA MET A 247 2.59 -7.57 -0.79
C MET A 247 2.03 -8.69 -1.65
N PHE A 248 1.17 -9.52 -1.08
CA PHE A 248 0.44 -10.57 -1.79
C PHE A 248 -0.90 -10.03 -2.27
N ILE A 249 -1.13 -10.04 -3.57
CA ILE A 249 -2.33 -9.50 -4.20
C ILE A 249 -3.09 -10.65 -4.86
N ILE A 250 -4.17 -11.07 -4.21
CA ILE A 250 -5.07 -12.13 -4.66
C ILE A 250 -6.30 -11.47 -5.28
N ILE A 251 -6.63 -11.83 -6.51
CA ILE A 251 -7.97 -11.55 -7.07
C ILE A 251 -8.63 -12.89 -7.31
N VAL A 252 -9.71 -13.10 -6.57
CA VAL A 252 -10.62 -14.22 -6.75
C VAL A 252 -11.47 -13.94 -7.98
N ASP A 253 -11.30 -14.77 -9.00
CA ASP A 253 -11.95 -14.61 -10.29
C ASP A 253 -13.40 -15.10 -10.28
N ASP A 254 -13.69 -16.21 -9.58
CA ASP A 254 -15.05 -16.68 -9.39
C ASP A 254 -15.67 -16.10 -8.10
N PRO A 255 -16.61 -15.13 -8.19
CA PRO A 255 -17.28 -14.58 -7.02
C PRO A 255 -18.14 -15.58 -6.24
N ASN A 256 -18.44 -16.75 -6.82
CA ASN A 256 -19.29 -17.76 -6.19
C ASN A 256 -18.50 -18.83 -5.45
N SER A 257 -17.18 -18.72 -5.38
CA SER A 257 -16.37 -19.71 -4.67
C SER A 257 -16.77 -19.78 -3.19
N PRO A 258 -17.05 -20.98 -2.65
CA PRO A 258 -17.52 -21.15 -1.28
C PRO A 258 -16.45 -20.77 -0.23
N ASN A 259 -15.19 -20.71 -0.61
CA ASN A 259 -14.06 -20.50 0.29
C ASN A 259 -13.69 -19.01 0.48
N ILE A 260 -14.34 -18.08 -0.22
CA ILE A 260 -14.01 -16.65 -0.16
C ILE A 260 -14.12 -16.09 1.27
N ALA A 261 -15.16 -16.48 2.01
CA ALA A 261 -15.37 -16.03 3.38
C ALA A 261 -14.23 -16.48 4.30
N THR A 262 -13.81 -17.73 4.19
CA THR A 262 -12.70 -18.29 4.97
C THR A 262 -11.36 -17.68 4.58
N LEU A 263 -11.12 -17.47 3.28
CA LEU A 263 -9.92 -16.77 2.78
C LEU A 263 -9.80 -15.37 3.40
N ASN A 264 -10.89 -14.58 3.36
CA ASN A 264 -10.91 -13.25 3.96
C ASN A 264 -10.71 -13.28 5.48
N GLN A 265 -11.41 -14.19 6.18
CA GLN A 265 -11.25 -14.33 7.63
C GLN A 265 -9.79 -14.61 8.02
N ARG A 266 -9.10 -15.47 7.28
CA ARG A 266 -7.71 -15.87 7.57
C ARG A 266 -6.69 -14.79 7.23
N HIS A 267 -6.89 -14.03 6.17
CA HIS A 267 -5.80 -13.25 5.57
C HIS A 267 -6.10 -11.79 5.29
N ALA A 268 -7.37 -11.36 5.21
CA ALA A 268 -7.69 -9.97 4.85
C ALA A 268 -7.21 -8.94 5.88
N HIS A 269 -6.98 -9.34 7.13
CA HIS A 269 -6.45 -8.45 8.17
C HIS A 269 -4.95 -8.17 8.04
N ARG A 270 -4.23 -8.91 7.19
CA ARG A 270 -2.79 -8.79 7.09
C ARG A 270 -2.39 -7.53 6.32
N PRO A 271 -1.40 -6.75 6.81
CA PRO A 271 -0.93 -5.54 6.12
C PRO A 271 -0.29 -5.83 4.77
N ASP A 272 0.28 -7.03 4.62
CA ASP A 272 0.97 -7.52 3.43
C ASP A 272 0.06 -8.35 2.50
N ALA A 273 -1.25 -8.40 2.72
CA ALA A 273 -2.19 -9.11 1.84
C ALA A 273 -3.32 -8.21 1.32
N ARG A 274 -3.67 -8.37 0.06
CA ARG A 274 -4.83 -7.73 -0.59
C ARG A 274 -5.64 -8.79 -1.27
N ILE A 275 -6.91 -8.87 -0.90
CA ILE A 275 -7.85 -9.84 -1.44
C ILE A 275 -8.97 -9.04 -2.10
N ARG A 276 -9.24 -9.35 -3.37
CA ARG A 276 -10.34 -8.78 -4.14
C ARG A 276 -11.12 -9.89 -4.80
N VAL A 277 -12.35 -9.59 -5.17
CA VAL A 277 -13.21 -10.50 -5.91
C VAL A 277 -13.65 -9.80 -7.19
N ASN A 278 -13.62 -10.51 -8.32
CA ASN A 278 -14.22 -10.02 -9.56
C ASN A 278 -15.74 -10.12 -9.46
N SER A 279 -16.47 -9.22 -10.12
CA SER A 279 -17.93 -9.29 -10.17
C SER A 279 -18.44 -10.50 -10.98
N VAL A 280 -17.62 -11.00 -11.90
CA VAL A 280 -17.86 -12.18 -12.72
C VAL A 280 -16.52 -12.87 -13.04
N ASN A 281 -16.56 -14.17 -13.32
CA ASN A 281 -15.42 -14.90 -13.86
C ASN A 281 -14.98 -14.26 -15.19
N SER A 282 -13.80 -13.63 -15.15
CA SER A 282 -13.24 -12.84 -16.25
C SER A 282 -11.91 -13.42 -16.76
N GLY A 283 -11.46 -14.53 -16.17
CA GLY A 283 -10.24 -15.24 -16.52
C GLY A 283 -8.98 -14.67 -15.86
N ALA A 284 -7.92 -15.49 -15.91
CA ALA A 284 -6.63 -15.19 -15.30
C ALA A 284 -5.98 -13.91 -15.87
N SER A 285 -6.07 -13.67 -17.18
CA SER A 285 -5.47 -12.49 -17.82
C SER A 285 -6.10 -11.19 -17.34
N TYR A 286 -7.44 -11.12 -17.30
CA TYR A 286 -8.15 -9.97 -16.75
C TYR A 286 -7.75 -9.74 -15.28
N SER A 287 -7.77 -10.81 -14.50
CA SER A 287 -7.39 -10.76 -13.09
C SER A 287 -5.95 -10.28 -12.87
N ARG A 288 -5.00 -10.69 -13.72
CA ARG A 288 -3.60 -10.21 -13.67
C ARG A 288 -3.52 -8.72 -13.98
N ASN A 289 -4.21 -8.25 -15.03
CA ASN A 289 -4.21 -6.84 -15.41
C ASN A 289 -4.78 -5.96 -14.30
N ARG A 290 -5.93 -6.34 -13.72
CA ARG A 290 -6.54 -5.62 -12.59
C ARG A 290 -5.58 -5.47 -11.40
N ARG A 291 -4.72 -6.46 -11.13
CA ARG A 291 -3.73 -6.36 -10.04
C ARG A 291 -2.58 -5.42 -10.34
N MET A 292 -2.21 -5.27 -11.61
CA MET A 292 -1.11 -4.37 -11.98
C MET A 292 -1.44 -2.91 -11.62
N GLU A 293 -2.72 -2.57 -11.58
CA GLU A 293 -3.25 -1.29 -11.11
C GLU A 293 -3.14 -1.14 -9.58
N GLU A 294 -3.18 -2.24 -8.81
CA GLU A 294 -3.06 -2.22 -7.34
C GLU A 294 -1.60 -2.25 -6.84
N SER A 295 -0.68 -2.78 -7.64
CA SER A 295 0.73 -2.86 -7.28
C SER A 295 1.41 -1.50 -7.37
N ALA A 296 2.26 -1.20 -6.40
CA ALA A 296 3.15 -0.03 -6.42
C ALA A 296 4.63 -0.42 -6.16
N ALA A 297 4.94 -1.72 -6.23
CA ALA A 297 6.29 -2.22 -6.15
C ALA A 297 7.10 -1.91 -7.42
N ASP A 298 8.42 -2.09 -7.31
CA ASP A 298 9.37 -1.98 -8.42
C ASP A 298 9.32 -3.27 -9.27
N TRP A 299 9.02 -4.41 -8.63
CA TRP A 299 8.92 -5.73 -9.24
C TRP A 299 7.60 -6.41 -8.90
N VAL A 300 7.09 -7.22 -9.84
CA VAL A 300 5.92 -8.08 -9.64
C VAL A 300 6.30 -9.51 -9.93
N TYR A 301 5.87 -10.43 -9.06
CA TYR A 301 5.98 -11.85 -9.24
C TYR A 301 4.59 -12.46 -9.50
N PHE A 302 4.35 -12.89 -10.73
CA PHE A 302 3.17 -13.67 -11.08
C PHE A 302 3.34 -15.13 -10.63
N LEU A 303 2.43 -15.59 -9.78
CA LEU A 303 2.36 -16.95 -9.26
C LEU A 303 0.92 -17.46 -9.31
N ASP A 304 0.67 -18.58 -10.00
CA ASP A 304 -0.69 -19.11 -10.14
C ASP A 304 -1.18 -19.84 -8.86
N ASP A 305 -2.50 -19.94 -8.68
CA ASP A 305 -3.15 -20.53 -7.50
C ASP A 305 -3.08 -22.06 -7.39
N ASP A 306 -2.41 -22.72 -8.34
CA ASP A 306 -2.18 -24.16 -8.41
C ASP A 306 -0.68 -24.53 -8.38
N ILE A 307 0.18 -23.58 -8.01
CA ILE A 307 1.62 -23.79 -7.83
C ILE A 307 1.95 -24.01 -6.36
N ILE A 308 2.73 -25.05 -6.08
CA ILE A 308 3.33 -25.28 -4.76
C ILE A 308 4.75 -24.69 -4.79
N PRO A 309 4.99 -23.50 -4.21
CA PRO A 309 6.30 -22.87 -4.25
C PRO A 309 7.28 -23.55 -3.29
N SER A 310 8.58 -23.48 -3.61
CA SER A 310 9.63 -23.78 -2.63
C SER A 310 9.58 -22.76 -1.49
N PRO A 311 9.84 -23.12 -0.22
CA PRO A 311 9.82 -22.18 0.90
C PRO A 311 10.77 -20.98 0.73
N ASP A 312 11.85 -21.13 -0.04
CA ASP A 312 12.85 -20.09 -0.31
C ASP A 312 12.62 -19.32 -1.62
N LEU A 313 11.47 -19.50 -2.28
CA LEU A 313 11.20 -18.95 -3.62
C LEU A 313 11.43 -17.44 -3.69
N LEU A 314 10.91 -16.67 -2.71
CA LEU A 314 11.07 -15.21 -2.71
C LEU A 314 12.50 -14.76 -2.35
N LEU A 315 13.24 -15.54 -1.56
CA LEU A 315 14.65 -15.29 -1.28
C LEU A 315 15.49 -15.47 -2.55
N GLN A 316 15.22 -16.49 -3.35
CA GLN A 316 15.89 -16.69 -4.64
C GLN A 316 15.49 -15.61 -5.66
N ALA A 317 14.20 -15.23 -5.69
CA ALA A 317 13.71 -14.12 -6.51
C ALA A 317 14.44 -12.81 -6.18
N GLU A 318 14.55 -12.48 -4.89
CA GLU A 318 15.30 -11.30 -4.44
C GLU A 318 16.77 -11.38 -4.87
N ARG A 319 17.43 -12.53 -4.66
CA ARG A 319 18.84 -12.71 -5.00
C ARG A 319 19.10 -12.48 -6.50
N ILE A 320 18.26 -13.04 -7.37
CA ILE A 320 18.45 -12.92 -8.82
C ILE A 320 18.18 -11.51 -9.31
N ILE A 321 17.14 -10.83 -8.76
CA ILE A 321 16.84 -9.43 -9.05
C ILE A 321 18.03 -8.54 -8.69
N ARG A 322 18.56 -8.68 -7.47
CA ARG A 322 19.70 -7.86 -7.00
C ARG A 322 20.97 -8.09 -7.81
N SER A 323 21.18 -9.31 -8.28
CA SER A 323 22.35 -9.65 -9.10
C SER A 323 22.23 -9.16 -10.55
N ASN A 324 21.03 -8.77 -11.00
CA ASN A 324 20.73 -8.40 -12.38
C ASN A 324 19.81 -7.18 -12.48
N LEU A 325 20.25 -6.04 -11.93
CA LEU A 325 19.43 -4.81 -11.80
C LEU A 325 18.94 -4.20 -13.13
N ASN A 326 19.53 -4.60 -14.27
CA ASN A 326 19.15 -4.12 -15.59
C ASN A 326 18.20 -5.09 -16.33
N ALA A 327 17.89 -6.26 -15.74
CA ALA A 327 16.95 -7.18 -16.34
C ALA A 327 15.54 -6.57 -16.39
N VAL A 328 14.79 -6.89 -17.45
CA VAL A 328 13.38 -6.52 -17.58
C VAL A 328 12.46 -7.48 -16.84
N GLY A 329 12.94 -8.69 -16.53
CA GLY A 329 12.19 -9.73 -15.85
C GLY A 329 12.98 -11.03 -15.75
N PHE A 330 12.38 -12.03 -15.11
CA PHE A 330 12.94 -13.36 -14.94
C PHE A 330 11.87 -14.42 -15.17
N VAL A 331 12.26 -15.54 -15.77
CA VAL A 331 11.39 -16.71 -15.98
C VAL A 331 11.77 -17.77 -14.95
N GLY A 332 10.83 -18.14 -14.09
CA GLY A 332 11.00 -19.22 -13.13
C GLY A 332 10.69 -20.58 -13.75
N ASN A 333 11.21 -21.62 -13.12
CA ASN A 333 10.89 -23.00 -13.49
C ASN A 333 9.73 -23.53 -12.64
N THR A 334 8.77 -24.15 -13.31
CA THR A 334 7.69 -24.92 -12.71
C THR A 334 7.79 -26.36 -13.22
N PHE A 335 7.64 -27.31 -12.30
CA PHE A 335 7.76 -28.74 -12.61
C PHE A 335 6.43 -29.44 -12.37
N PHE A 336 6.03 -30.29 -13.32
CA PHE A 336 4.87 -31.16 -13.13
C PHE A 336 5.22 -32.31 -12.19
N PRO A 337 4.26 -32.83 -11.41
CA PRO A 337 4.45 -34.02 -10.62
C PRO A 337 4.91 -35.22 -11.46
N PRO A 338 5.59 -36.20 -10.84
CA PRO A 338 5.90 -37.47 -11.50
C PRO A 338 4.65 -38.12 -12.07
N ALA A 339 4.76 -38.68 -13.28
CA ALA A 339 3.68 -39.43 -13.89
C ALA A 339 3.36 -40.71 -13.09
N ASN A 340 2.10 -40.90 -12.74
CA ASN A 340 1.61 -42.06 -11.98
C ASN A 340 0.49 -42.84 -12.69
N THR A 341 0.12 -42.41 -13.89
CA THR A 341 -0.90 -43.05 -14.73
C THR A 341 -0.47 -43.04 -16.20
N ILE A 342 -1.11 -43.87 -17.03
CA ILE A 342 -0.86 -43.86 -18.50
C ILE A 342 -1.13 -42.47 -19.08
N PHE A 343 -2.20 -41.80 -18.63
CA PHE A 343 -2.54 -40.46 -19.10
C PHE A 343 -1.47 -39.42 -18.74
N THR A 344 -1.00 -39.39 -17.49
CA THR A 344 0.04 -38.45 -17.07
C THR A 344 1.37 -38.75 -17.75
N ALA A 345 1.72 -40.03 -17.96
CA ALA A 345 2.90 -40.41 -18.74
C ALA A 345 2.81 -39.94 -20.20
N ALA A 346 1.64 -40.12 -20.85
CA ALA A 346 1.40 -39.62 -22.19
C ALA A 346 1.53 -38.08 -22.28
N LEU A 347 1.05 -37.35 -21.25
CA LEU A 347 1.21 -35.89 -21.18
C LEU A 347 2.68 -35.48 -21.12
N HIS A 348 3.50 -36.14 -20.29
CA HIS A 348 4.95 -35.93 -20.25
C HIS A 348 5.62 -36.21 -21.61
N LEU A 349 5.26 -37.33 -22.26
CA LEU A 349 5.82 -37.73 -23.56
C LEU A 349 5.37 -36.84 -24.73
N SER A 350 4.18 -36.25 -24.66
CA SER A 350 3.63 -35.39 -25.71
C SER A 350 4.45 -34.11 -25.93
N GLY A 351 5.29 -33.73 -24.96
CA GLY A 351 6.04 -32.48 -24.98
C GLY A 351 5.18 -31.24 -24.65
N VAL A 352 3.87 -31.38 -24.43
CA VAL A 352 2.99 -30.25 -24.11
C VAL A 352 3.50 -29.50 -22.88
N ILE A 353 4.01 -30.19 -21.86
CA ILE A 353 4.52 -29.58 -20.62
C ILE A 353 5.93 -28.98 -20.74
N PHE A 354 6.52 -28.95 -21.94
CA PHE A 354 7.92 -28.57 -22.14
C PHE A 354 8.27 -27.17 -21.62
N PHE A 355 7.34 -26.23 -21.71
CA PHE A 355 7.65 -24.82 -21.51
C PHE A 355 7.60 -24.34 -20.04
N TRP A 356 7.15 -25.17 -19.10
CA TRP A 356 7.04 -24.78 -17.68
C TRP A 356 8.41 -24.71 -16.99
N ASN A 357 9.39 -25.50 -17.43
CA ASN A 357 10.77 -25.43 -16.94
C ASN A 357 11.73 -24.99 -18.05
N ILE A 358 11.29 -24.08 -18.91
CA ILE A 358 12.07 -23.60 -20.06
C ILE A 358 13.36 -22.90 -19.64
N ALA A 359 13.40 -22.31 -18.44
CA ALA A 359 14.58 -21.61 -17.95
C ALA A 359 15.76 -22.51 -17.63
N SER A 360 15.53 -23.81 -17.41
CA SER A 360 16.62 -24.80 -17.32
C SER A 360 17.06 -25.37 -18.68
N LYS A 361 16.39 -25.00 -19.77
CA LYS A 361 16.60 -25.60 -21.11
C LYS A 361 17.24 -24.64 -22.10
N ILE A 362 17.07 -23.34 -21.89
CA ILE A 362 17.69 -22.30 -22.72
C ILE A 362 18.85 -21.71 -21.91
N PRO A 363 20.11 -21.84 -22.39
CA PRO A 363 21.29 -21.39 -21.64
C PRO A 363 21.54 -19.87 -21.77
N THR A 364 20.75 -19.18 -22.59
CA THR A 364 20.84 -17.74 -22.88
C THR A 364 19.58 -17.02 -22.39
N ASP A 365 19.53 -15.69 -22.57
CA ASP A 365 18.35 -14.90 -22.25
C ASP A 365 17.07 -15.45 -22.89
N ILE A 366 16.04 -15.56 -22.05
CA ILE A 366 14.76 -16.15 -22.41
C ILE A 366 13.81 -15.03 -22.80
N HIS A 367 13.16 -15.18 -23.96
CA HIS A 367 12.32 -14.12 -24.53
C HIS A 367 10.84 -14.26 -24.16
N TRP A 368 10.44 -15.42 -23.61
CA TRP A 368 9.08 -15.73 -23.21
C TRP A 368 9.07 -16.85 -22.16
N GLY A 369 8.03 -16.88 -21.32
CA GLY A 369 7.84 -17.95 -20.34
C GLY A 369 6.37 -18.08 -19.95
N VAL A 370 6.07 -19.02 -19.07
CA VAL A 370 4.72 -19.21 -18.54
C VAL A 370 4.46 -18.22 -17.43
N THR A 371 3.39 -17.44 -17.55
CA THR A 371 3.01 -16.42 -16.56
C THR A 371 2.74 -16.98 -15.16
N ALA A 372 2.59 -18.30 -15.02
CA ALA A 372 2.45 -18.99 -13.74
C ALA A 372 3.66 -18.84 -12.80
N ASN A 373 4.82 -18.44 -13.33
CA ASN A 373 6.05 -18.26 -12.57
C ASN A 373 6.98 -17.28 -13.29
N ILE A 374 6.58 -16.00 -13.36
CA ILE A 374 7.34 -14.93 -14.00
C ILE A 374 7.48 -13.75 -13.06
N ILE A 375 8.68 -13.16 -13.05
CA ILE A 375 8.95 -11.89 -12.41
C ILE A 375 9.09 -10.83 -13.51
N ALA A 376 8.44 -9.69 -13.35
CA ALA A 376 8.54 -8.55 -14.25
C ALA A 376 8.91 -7.28 -13.49
N ARG A 377 9.80 -6.47 -14.06
CA ARG A 377 10.04 -5.11 -13.59
C ARG A 377 8.89 -4.22 -14.05
N ARG A 378 8.34 -3.38 -13.17
CA ARG A 378 7.21 -2.50 -13.52
C ARG A 378 7.63 -1.27 -14.32
N ASN A 379 8.79 -0.69 -13.99
CA ASN A 379 9.30 0.53 -14.61
C ASN A 379 10.49 0.18 -15.52
N VAL A 380 10.20 -0.20 -16.76
CA VAL A 380 11.17 -0.47 -17.83
C VAL A 380 10.96 0.43 -19.02
#